data_AF-A0ABD3TQD3-F1
#
_entry.id   AF-A0ABD3TQD3-F1
#
_cell.length_a   1.000
_cell.length_b   1.000
_cell.length_c   1.000
_cell.angle_alpha   90.00
_cell.angle_beta   90.00
_cell.angle_gamma   90.00
#
_symmetry.space_group_name_H-M   'P 1'
#
loop_
_entity.id
_entity.type
_entity.pdbx_description
1 polymer ?
#
loop_
_entity_poly.entity_id
_entity_poly.type
_entity_poly.pdbx_seq_one_letter_code
_entity_poly.pdbx_strand_id
1 'polypeptide(L)' 'MVDVGCGTGTVAKVIGDAFPGLKCVVIDLPHVVDGLEGNENLSYVSGDIFESIHLVDAVLLKWIN' A
#
# COMPACT_ATOMS: atom_id res chain seq x y z
N MET A 1 -7.85 -0.20 -1.37
CA MET A 1 -6.97 -1.32 -1.79
C MET A 1 -5.71 -1.29 -0.96
N VAL A 2 -5.21 -2.44 -0.51
CA VAL A 2 -3.89 -2.53 0.15
C VAL A 2 -2.88 -3.20 -0.79
N ASP A 3 -1.72 -2.59 -1.03
CA ASP A 3 -0.58 -3.16 -1.75
C ASP A 3 0.48 -3.60 -0.73
N VAL A 4 0.87 -4.87 -0.76
CA VAL A 4 1.67 -5.49 0.31
C VAL A 4 2.99 -6.03 -0.24
N GLY A 5 4.10 -5.64 0.39
CA GLY A 5 5.43 -6.23 0.13
C GLY A 5 5.97 -5.94 -1.28
N CYS A 6 5.41 -4.94 -1.97
CA CYS A 6 5.78 -4.60 -3.34
C CYS A 6 6.80 -3.44 -3.41
N GLY A 7 7.50 -3.13 -2.31
CA GLY A 7 8.49 -2.06 -2.27
C GLY A 7 7.87 -0.67 -2.17
N THR A 8 8.19 0.22 -3.11
CA THR A 8 7.77 1.65 -3.05
C THR A 8 6.30 1.91 -3.42
N GLY A 9 5.48 0.86 -3.60
CA GLY A 9 4.06 0.99 -3.93
C GLY A 9 3.78 1.53 -5.34
N THR A 10 4.62 1.18 -6.32
CA THR A 10 4.47 1.66 -7.71
C THR A 10 3.12 1.26 -8.31
N VAL A 11 2.61 0.07 -7.99
CA VAL A 11 1.31 -0.38 -8.48
C VAL A 11 0.18 0.38 -7.79
N ALA A 12 0.25 0.57 -6.48
CA ALA A 12 -0.69 1.41 -5.74
C ALA A 12 -0.75 2.85 -6.29
N LYS A 13 0.38 3.45 -6.68
CA LYS A 13 0.42 4.77 -7.33
C LYS A 13 -0.36 4.80 -8.64
N VAL A 14 -0.04 3.89 -9.57
CA VAL A 14 -0.71 3.82 -10.88
C VAL A 14 -2.22 3.59 -10.72
N ILE A 15 -2.61 2.75 -9.77
CA ILE A 15 -4.03 2.46 -9.51
C ILE A 15 -4.73 3.67 -8.86
N GLY A 16 -4.11 4.33 -7.87
CA GLY A 16 -4.66 5.54 -7.26
C GLY A 16 -4.82 6.69 -8.25
N ASP A 17 -3.84 6.86 -9.14
CA ASP A 17 -3.87 7.89 -10.20
C ASP A 17 -4.94 7.58 -11.26
N ALA A 18 -5.14 6.31 -11.61
CA ALA A 18 -6.16 5.89 -12.57
C ALA A 18 -7.59 5.96 -11.98
N PHE A 19 -7.72 5.81 -10.66
CA PHE A 19 -9.00 5.78 -9.96
C PHE A 19 -8.99 6.74 -8.76
N PRO A 20 -9.24 8.05 -8.96
CA PRO A 20 -9.13 9.06 -7.91
C PRO A 20 -10.09 8.86 -6.72
N GLY A 21 -11.15 8.07 -6.90
CA GLY A 21 -12.07 7.71 -5.82
C GLY A 21 -11.59 6.54 -4.94
N LEU A 22 -10.49 5.88 -5.32
CA LEU A 22 -9.99 4.69 -4.66
C LEU A 22 -8.80 5.04 -3.76
N LYS A 23 -8.98 4.86 -2.45
CA LYS A 23 -7.89 4.97 -1.49
C LYS A 23 -7.01 3.72 -1.51
N CYS A 24 -5.72 3.93 -1.66
CA CYS A 24 -4.69 2.92 -1.67
C CYS A 24 -3.81 3.04 -0.43
N VAL A 25 -3.46 1.92 0.18
CA VAL A 25 -2.54 1.84 1.31
C VAL A 25 -1.42 0.88 0.92
N VAL A 26 -0.17 1.30 1.06
CA VAL A 26 0.99 0.44 0.86
C VAL A 26 1.51 0.03 2.23
N ILE A 27 1.61 -1.27 2.47
CA ILE A 27 2.16 -1.82 3.71
C ILE A 27 3.44 -2.57 3.40
N ASP A 28 4.54 -2.16 4.03
CA ASP A 28 5.84 -2.81 3.89
C ASP A 28 6.68 -2.63 5.17
N LEU A 29 7.89 -3.18 5.19
CA LEU A 29 8.82 -3.06 6.30
C LEU A 29 9.20 -1.59 6.54
N PRO A 30 9.50 -1.18 7.79
CA PRO A 30 9.80 0.21 8.14
C PRO A 30 10.87 0.85 7.26
N HIS A 31 11.94 0.12 6.94
CA HIS A 31 13.04 0.64 6.11
C HIS A 31 12.68 0.79 4.62
N VAL A 32 11.60 0.15 4.16
CA VAL A 32 11.13 0.23 2.77
C VAL A 32 10.25 1.46 2.57
N VAL A 33 9.41 1.76 3.57
CA VAL A 33 8.50 2.92 3.53
C VAL A 33 9.13 4.20 4.11
N ASP A 34 10.33 4.12 4.66
CA ASP A 34 11.04 5.28 5.21
C ASP A 34 11.30 6.35 4.12
N GLY A 35 10.97 7.60 4.43
CA GLY A 35 11.08 8.73 3.51
C GLY A 35 10.06 8.74 2.35
N LEU A 36 9.09 7.81 2.30
CA LEU A 36 8.01 7.85 1.31
C LEU A 36 6.87 8.74 1.79
N GLU A 37 6.57 9.78 1.02
CA GLU A 37 5.40 10.62 1.24
C GLU A 37 4.22 10.15 0.39
N GLY A 38 3.07 10.00 1.04
CA GLY A 38 1.80 9.70 0.40
C GLY A 38 1.14 10.94 -0.23
N ASN A 39 -0.07 10.74 -0.74
CA ASN A 39 -0.95 11.80 -1.21
C ASN A 39 -2.41 11.53 -0.77
N GLU A 40 -3.38 12.28 -1.27
CA GLU A 40 -4.80 12.13 -0.90
C GLU A 40 -5.37 10.71 -1.10
N ASN A 41 -4.86 9.99 -2.09
CA ASN A 41 -5.35 8.67 -2.50
C ASN A 41 -4.37 7.54 -2.18
N LEU A 42 -3.20 7.86 -1.61
CA LEU A 42 -2.15 6.89 -1.30
C LEU A 42 -1.50 7.16 0.05
N SER A 43 -1.53 6.19 0.95
CA SER A 43 -0.77 6.24 2.20
C SER A 43 0.22 5.09 2.31
N TYR A 44 1.30 5.32 3.05
CA TYR A 44 2.31 4.31 3.38
C TYR A 44 2.21 4.00 4.87
N VAL A 45 2.20 2.71 5.22
CA VAL A 45 2.13 2.23 6.60
C VAL A 45 3.22 1.19 6.79
N SER A 46 4.03 1.35 7.84
CA SER A 46 4.96 0.30 8.24
C SER A 46 4.23 -0.72 9.11
N GLY A 47 4.31 -2.01 8.79
CA GLY A 47 3.69 -3.03 9.65
C GLY A 47 3.60 -4.42 9.04
N ASP A 48 3.14 -5.38 9.87
CA ASP A 48 2.74 -6.71 9.42
C ASP A 48 1.28 -6.67 8.97
N ILE A 49 1.05 -7.12 7.74
CA ILE A 49 -0.27 -7.19 7.14
C ILE A 49 -1.20 -8.17 7.86
N PHE A 50 -0.68 -9.21 8.48
CA PHE A 50 -1.50 -10.19 9.20
C PHE A 50 -2.15 -9.61 10.47
N GLU A 51 -1.56 -8.57 11.06
CA GLU A 51 -2.15 -7.87 12.21
C GLU A 51 -3.08 -6.71 11.79
N SER A 52 -2.97 -6.23 10.53
CA SER A 52 -3.56 -4.96 10.08
C SER A 52 -4.83 -5.10 9.23
N ILE A 53 -5.21 -6.32 8.82
CA ILE A 53 -6.21 -6.60 7.75
C ILE A 53 -7.69 -6.34 8.13
N HIS A 54 -8.01 -5.92 9.34
CA HIS A 54 -9.40 -5.96 9.85
C HIS A 54 -10.47 -5.14 9.08
N LEU A 55 -10.12 -4.25 8.12
CA LEU A 55 -11.07 -3.28 7.53
C LEU A 55 -10.79 -2.90 6.05
N VAL A 56 -10.26 -3.81 5.22
CA VAL A 56 -9.89 -3.46 3.83
C VAL A 56 -10.68 -4.22 2.79
N ASP A 57 -11.22 -3.50 1.79
CA ASP A 57 -12.11 -4.07 0.75
C ASP A 57 -11.40 -5.04 -0.20
N ALA A 58 -10.08 -4.87 -0.40
CA ALA A 58 -9.28 -5.71 -1.25
C ALA A 58 -7.79 -5.61 -0.91
N VAL A 59 -7.08 -6.73 -1.01
CA VAL A 59 -5.63 -6.85 -0.84
C VAL A 59 -5.00 -7.29 -2.16
N LEU A 60 -3.96 -6.59 -2.58
CA LEU A 60 -3.10 -6.93 -3.72
C LEU A 60 -1.77 -7.46 -3.18
N LEU A 61 -1.48 -8.72 -3.47
CA LEU A 61 -0.23 -9.39 -3.12
C LEU A 61 0.54 -9.65 -4.41
N LYS A 62 1.61 -8.89 -4.66
CA LYS A 62 2.43 -9.05 -5.86
C LYS A 62 3.85 -9.47 -5.48
N TRP A 63 4.19 -10.73 -5.80
CA TRP A 63 5.50 -11.35 -5.53
C TRP A 63 5.93 -11.25 -4.07
N ILE A 64 5.13 -11.82 -3.16
CA ILE A 64 5.61 -12.14 -1.81
C ILE A 64 6.65 -13.25 -1.97
N ASN A 65 7.87 -13.01 -1.48
CA ASN A 65 8.91 -14.02 -1.35
C ASN A 65 9.05 -14.44 0.11
#